data_AF-A0A1I3Q187-F1
#
_entry.id   AF-A0A1I3Q187-F1
#
_cell.length_a   1.000
_cell.length_b   1.000
_cell.length_c   1.000
_cell.angle_alpha   90.00
_cell.angle_beta   90.00
_cell.angle_gamma   90.00
#
_symmetry.space_group_name_H-M   'P 1'
#
loop_
_entity.id
_entity.type
_entity.pdbx_description
1 polymer ?
#
loop_
_entity_poly.entity_id
_entity_poly.type
_entity_poly.pdbx_seq_one_letter_code
_entity_poly.pdbx_strand_id
1 'polypeptide(L)' 'MQAAADPALVARNPDPKSKAAYTRLIGYSPAAGFVLTVIIDPHDLSGVTAWKTRGVDLRDYLDRKDTTDD' A
#
# COMPACT_ATOMS: atom_id res chain seq x y z
N MET A 1 3.14 9.68 6.94
CA MET A 1 2.47 8.76 5.99
C MET A 1 1.98 7.56 6.79
N GLN A 2 0.70 7.48 7.18
CA GLN A 2 0.23 6.47 8.15
C GLN A 2 0.08 5.07 7.53
N ALA A 3 -0.49 4.97 6.32
CA ALA A 3 -0.60 3.70 5.61
C ALA A 3 0.76 3.09 5.23
N ALA A 4 1.76 3.92 4.92
CA ALA A 4 3.12 3.45 4.62
C ALA A 4 3.92 3.02 5.87
N ALA A 5 3.41 3.32 7.06
CA ALA A 5 3.99 2.90 8.33
C ALA A 5 3.25 1.71 8.95
N ASP A 6 2.30 1.12 8.22
CA ASP A 6 1.56 -0.05 8.68
C ASP A 6 2.49 -1.28 8.74
N PRO A 7 2.60 -1.98 9.88
CA PRO A 7 3.38 -3.22 9.98
C PRO A 7 2.95 -4.30 8.97
N ALA A 8 1.66 -4.34 8.63
CA ALA A 8 1.09 -5.28 7.65
C ALA A 8 1.19 -4.77 6.20
N LEU A 9 1.95 -3.70 5.95
CA LEU A 9 2.14 -3.09 4.63
C LEU A 9 2.51 -4.14 3.56
N VAL A 10 1.81 -4.07 2.44
CA VAL A 10 2.18 -4.76 1.20
C VAL A 10 2.83 -3.75 0.26
N ALA A 11 4.11 -3.95 -0.05
CA ALA A 11 4.84 -3.16 -1.02
C ALA A 11 5.05 -3.95 -2.31
N ARG A 12 4.75 -3.33 -3.46
CA ARG A 12 5.05 -3.89 -4.78
C ARG A 12 5.98 -2.92 -5.51
N ASN A 13 7.21 -3.37 -5.74
CA ASN A 13 8.26 -2.61 -6.42
C ASN A 13 8.90 -3.46 -7.53
N PRO A 14 8.75 -3.09 -8.82
CA PRO A 14 7.98 -1.95 -9.29
C PRO A 14 6.46 -2.20 -9.21
N ASP A 15 5.67 -1.13 -9.27
CA ASP A 15 4.23 -1.21 -9.41
C ASP A 15 3.91 -2.00 -10.69
N PRO A 16 3.14 -3.10 -10.59
CA PRO A 16 2.91 -4.00 -11.72
C PRO A 16 2.16 -3.35 -12.89
N LYS A 17 1.58 -2.15 -12.70
CA LYS A 17 0.89 -1.39 -13.75
C LYS A 17 1.67 -0.15 -14.20
N SER A 18 2.81 0.16 -13.60
CA SER A 18 3.61 1.33 -13.91
C SER A 18 4.75 0.98 -14.85
N LYS A 19 4.95 1.80 -15.88
CA LYS A 19 6.13 1.75 -16.74
C LYS A 19 7.31 2.55 -16.18
N ALA A 20 7.07 3.37 -15.16
CA ALA A 20 8.02 4.36 -14.64
C ALA A 20 8.67 3.95 -13.30
N ALA A 21 8.75 2.66 -13.00
CA ALA A 21 9.37 2.12 -11.78
C ALA A 21 8.82 2.67 -10.43
N TYR A 22 7.63 3.27 -10.43
CA TYR A 22 6.94 3.67 -9.18
C TYR A 22 6.72 2.48 -8.24
N THR A 23 6.60 2.75 -6.94
CA THR A 23 6.27 1.72 -5.94
C THR A 23 4.82 1.85 -5.50
N ARG A 24 4.11 0.71 -5.40
CA ARG A 24 2.76 0.64 -4.81
C ARG A 24 2.85 0.19 -3.37
N LEU A 25 2.28 0.98 -2.48
CA LEU A 25 2.13 0.70 -1.06
C LEU A 25 0.65 0.46 -0.74
N ILE A 26 0.33 -0.62 -0.04
CA ILE A 26 -1.02 -0.96 0.40
C ILE A 26 -1.01 -1.16 1.91
N GLY A 27 -1.68 -0.27 2.65
CA GLY A 27 -1.70 -0.31 4.11
C GLY A 27 -2.92 0.38 4.71
N TYR A 28 -3.26 0.01 5.93
CA TYR A 28 -4.35 0.61 6.69
C TYR A 28 -3.99 2.02 7.16
N SER A 29 -4.92 2.95 6.97
CA SER A 29 -4.82 4.30 7.50
C SER A 29 -5.82 4.48 8.64
N PRO A 30 -5.35 4.64 9.90
CA PRO A 30 -6.23 4.90 11.03
C PRO A 30 -7.05 6.18 10.86
N ALA A 31 -6.47 7.23 10.26
CA ALA A 31 -7.18 8.48 9.99
C ALA A 31 -8.31 8.32 8.95
N ALA A 32 -8.16 7.42 7.99
CA ALA A 32 -9.19 7.16 6.99
C ALA A 32 -10.17 6.05 7.41
N GLY A 33 -9.77 5.17 8.34
CA GLY A 33 -10.54 4.01 8.77
C GLY A 33 -10.59 2.87 7.74
N PHE A 34 -9.72 2.88 6.72
CA PHE A 34 -9.67 1.85 5.69
C PHE A 34 -8.27 1.70 5.08
N VAL A 35 -8.10 0.62 4.30
CA VAL A 35 -6.87 0.32 3.56
C VAL A 35 -6.74 1.25 2.35
N LEU A 36 -5.58 1.90 2.25
CA LEU A 36 -5.19 2.79 1.17
C LEU A 36 -4.16 2.13 0.28
N THR A 37 -4.31 2.35 -1.03
CA THR A 37 -3.27 2.13 -2.01
C THR A 37 -2.65 3.48 -2.33
N VAL A 38 -1.33 3.58 -2.19
CA VAL A 38 -0.54 4.78 -2.48
C VAL A 38 0.51 4.44 -3.52
N ILE A 39 0.61 5.23 -4.57
CA ILE A 39 1.73 5.17 -5.51
C ILE A 39 2.75 6.21 -5.09
N ILE A 40 3.99 5.80 -4.90
CA ILE A 40 5.10 6.68 -4.56
C ILE A 40 6.21 6.61 -5.62
N ASP A 41 6.93 7.72 -5.77
CA ASP A 41 8.23 7.71 -6.43
C ASP A 41 9.28 7.16 -5.46
N PRO A 42 10.01 6.08 -5.80
CA PRO A 42 11.02 5.54 -4.90
C PRO A 42 12.25 6.44 -4.73
N HIS A 43 12.49 7.42 -5.60
CA HIS A 43 13.65 8.31 -5.53
C HIS A 43 13.51 9.38 -4.46
N ASP A 44 12.32 9.97 -4.31
CA ASP A 44 12.06 11.05 -3.36
C ASP A 44 10.94 10.74 -2.36
N LEU A 45 10.34 9.54 -2.43
CA LEU A 45 9.24 9.06 -1.60
C LEU A 45 7.99 9.94 -1.66
N SER A 46 7.86 10.78 -2.70
CA SER A 46 6.68 11.62 -2.90
C SER A 46 5.47 10.77 -3.31
N GLY A 47 4.33 11.08 -2.72
CA GLY A 47 3.06 10.43 -3.08
C GLY A 47 2.56 10.99 -4.41
N VAL A 48 2.47 10.13 -5.42
CA VAL A 48 1.93 10.49 -6.75
C VAL A 48 0.40 10.49 -6.70
N THR A 49 -0.21 9.50 -6.06
CA THR A 49 -1.67 9.37 -5.94
C THR A 49 -2.04 8.35 -4.85
N ALA A 50 -3.24 8.48 -4.27
CA ALA A 50 -3.77 7.56 -3.27
C ALA A 50 -5.28 7.33 -3.44
N TRP A 51 -5.74 6.09 -3.21
CA TRP A 51 -7.15 5.73 -3.25
C TRP A 51 -7.49 4.60 -2.27
N LYS A 52 -8.79 4.43 -1.96
CA LYS A 52 -9.29 3.31 -1.16
C LYS A 52 -9.05 1.98 -1.87
N THR A 53 -8.32 1.06 -1.24
CA THR A 53 -7.99 -0.26 -1.79
C THR A 53 -9.24 -1.14 -1.93
N ARG A 54 -9.28 -1.94 -3.00
CA ARG A 54 -10.33 -2.92 -3.28
C ARG A 54 -9.75 -4.13 -4.02
N GLY A 55 -10.51 -5.21 -4.11
CA GLY A 55 -10.20 -6.37 -4.96
C GLY A 55 -9.00 -7.17 -4.43
N VAL A 56 -8.16 -7.66 -5.35
CA VAL A 56 -7.01 -8.51 -5.02
C VAL A 56 -6.05 -7.84 -4.04
N ASP A 57 -5.76 -6.55 -4.23
CA ASP A 57 -4.87 -5.79 -3.34
C ASP A 57 -5.38 -5.73 -1.90
N LEU A 58 -6.71 -5.70 -1.71
CA LEU A 58 -7.30 -5.71 -0.37
C LEU A 58 -7.19 -7.11 0.25
N ARG A 59 -7.40 -8.17 -0.53
CA ARG A 59 -7.27 -9.56 -0.05
C ARG A 59 -5.85 -9.85 0.39
N ASP A 60 -4.87 -9.53 -0.45
CA ASP A 60 -3.44 -9.74 -0.14
C ASP A 60 -3.02 -9.00 1.14
N TYR A 61 -3.54 -7.79 1.37
CA TYR A 61 -3.31 -7.05 2.61
C TYR A 61 -3.92 -7.74 3.83
N LEU A 62 -5.17 -8.22 3.73
CA LEU A 62 -5.84 -8.89 4.83
C LEU A 62 -5.16 -10.22 5.18
N ASP A 63 -4.77 -11.01 4.18
CA ASP A 63 -4.06 -12.27 4.38
C ASP A 63 -2.71 -12.04 5.08
N ARG A 64 -1.96 -11.00 4.66
CA ARG A 64 -0.70 -10.62 5.31
C ARG A 64 -0.91 -10.11 6.74
N LYS A 65 -1.98 -9.34 6.97
CA LYS A 65 -2.32 -8.83 8.30
C LYS A 65 -2.63 -9.98 9.26
N ASP A 66 -3.42 -10.96 8.82
CA ASP A 66 -3.76 -12.15 9.60
C ASP A 66 -2.51 -12.93 10.03
N THR A 67 -1.54 -13.09 9.13
CA THR A 67 -0.24 -13.75 9.45
C THR A 67 0.63 -12.94 10.44
N THR A 68 0.38 -11.64 10.59
CA THR A 68 1.17 -10.77 11.47
C THR A 68 0.56 -10.67 12.89
N ASP A 69 -0.70 -11.07 13.05
CA ASP A 69 -1.43 -11.09 14.34
C ASP A 69 -1.29 -12.46 15.08
N ASP A 70 -0.57 -13.44 14.52
CA ASP A 70 -0.27 -14.76 15.13
C ASP A 70 1.07 -14.78 15.92
#